data_AF-A0A366HQM3-F1
#
_entry.id   AF-A0A366HQM3-F1
#
_cell.length_a   1.000
_cell.length_b   1.000
_cell.length_c   1.000
_cell.angle_alpha   90.00
_cell.angle_beta   90.00
_cell.angle_gamma   90.00
#
_symmetry.space_group_name_H-M   'P 1'
#
loop_
_entity.id
_entity.type
_entity.pdbx_description
1 polymer ?
#
loop_
_entity_poly.entity_id
_entity_poly.type
_entity_poly.pdbx_seq_one_letter_code
_entity_poly.pdbx_strand_id
1 'polypeptide(L)'
;MNLASVALSLFSLLSSLWLYVGYRSEETWINLLVASLLPVGALHHAREILHTIIFVPDELAWRVPGGLWVFAATLLARDLRVSWGRTTLHLALLPVAMAVGIEVCQAFHFTDGAYDPWDIFTVLMSAALAMNLPGFGWPPQELAVRWHWRGSVCLANFAILILADVHR
;
A
#
# COMPACT_ATOMS: atom_id res chain seq x y z
N MET A 1 -4.15 22.51 -2.39
CA MET A 1 -4.62 21.10 -2.36
C MET A 1 -4.27 20.51 -3.72
N ASN A 2 -3.33 19.58 -3.80
CA ASN A 2 -3.03 18.94 -5.09
C ASN A 2 -4.01 17.78 -5.29
N LEU A 3 -5.18 18.11 -5.85
CA LEU A 3 -6.28 17.14 -6.09
C LEU A 3 -5.79 15.94 -6.90
N ALA A 4 -4.83 16.17 -7.81
CA ALA A 4 -4.24 15.14 -8.65
C ALA A 4 -3.47 14.10 -7.83
N SER A 5 -2.71 14.49 -6.80
CA SER A 5 -1.99 13.53 -5.94
C SER A 5 -2.93 12.65 -5.14
N VAL A 6 -4.03 13.22 -4.63
CA VAL A 6 -5.04 12.46 -3.89
C VAL A 6 -5.77 11.51 -4.82
N ALA A 7 -6.22 11.98 -5.99
CA ALA A 7 -6.88 11.16 -6.98
C ALA A 7 -5.98 9.99 -7.45
N LEU A 8 -4.70 10.26 -7.69
CA LEU A 8 -3.74 9.24 -8.08
C LEU A 8 -3.46 8.22 -6.97
N SER A 9 -3.37 8.68 -5.72
CA SER A 9 -3.22 7.78 -4.56
C SER A 9 -4.45 6.91 -4.37
N LEU A 10 -5.65 7.47 -4.49
CA LEU A 10 -6.91 6.73 -4.42
C LEU A 10 -7.02 5.72 -5.55
N PHE A 11 -6.70 6.11 -6.78
CA PHE A 11 -6.69 5.22 -7.93
C PHE A 11 -5.75 4.04 -7.69
N SER A 12 -4.53 4.31 -7.22
CA SER A 12 -3.54 3.28 -6.90
C SER A 12 -4.02 2.31 -5.80
N LEU A 13 -4.64 2.81 -4.73
CA LEU A 13 -5.20 1.98 -3.67
C LEU A 13 -6.40 1.17 -4.13
N LEU A 14 -7.28 1.74 -4.96
CA LEU A 14 -8.43 1.03 -5.54
C LEU A 14 -7.98 -0.08 -6.50
N SER A 15 -6.96 0.17 -7.32
CA SER A 15 -6.36 -0.86 -8.17
C SER A 15 -5.70 -1.96 -7.34
N SER A 16 -5.00 -1.60 -6.26
CA SER A 16 -4.43 -2.56 -5.31
C SER A 16 -5.52 -3.42 -4.67
N LEU A 17 -6.61 -2.80 -4.21
CA LEU A 17 -7.75 -3.49 -3.62
C LEU A 17 -8.44 -4.42 -4.63
N TRP A 18 -8.66 -3.97 -5.86
CA TRP A 18 -9.24 -4.80 -6.91
C TRP A 18 -8.39 -6.03 -7.22
N LEU A 19 -7.06 -5.87 -7.31
CA LEU A 19 -6.14 -7.00 -7.48
C LEU A 19 -6.20 -7.97 -6.28
N TYR A 20 -6.22 -7.44 -5.06
CA TYR A 20 -6.37 -8.24 -3.84
C TYR A 20 -7.67 -9.03 -3.80
N VAL A 21 -8.79 -8.37 -4.11
CA VAL A 21 -10.13 -8.96 -4.02
C VAL A 21 -10.43 -9.87 -5.19
N GLY A 22 -9.83 -9.64 -6.36
CA GLY A 22 -10.04 -10.46 -7.55
C GLY A 22 -9.14 -11.70 -7.62
N TYR A 23 -7.88 -11.59 -7.21
CA TYR A 23 -6.84 -12.56 -7.60
C TYR A 23 -6.03 -13.15 -6.44
N ARG A 24 -6.12 -12.62 -5.20
CA ARG A 24 -5.47 -13.22 -4.02
C ARG A 24 -6.38 -14.24 -3.30
N SER A 25 -5.77 -15.08 -2.47
CA SER A 25 -6.46 -16.09 -1.64
C SER A 25 -7.65 -15.53 -0.86
N GLU A 26 -8.74 -16.31 -0.79
CA GLU A 26 -9.97 -15.96 -0.06
C GLU A 26 -9.76 -15.80 1.45
N GLU A 27 -8.69 -16.38 2.00
CA GLU A 27 -8.40 -16.40 3.44
C GLU A 27 -7.79 -15.10 3.97
N THR A 28 -7.46 -14.14 3.09
CA THR A 28 -6.92 -12.85 3.55
C THR A 28 -7.99 -12.02 4.27
N TRP A 29 -7.62 -11.24 5.30
CA TRP A 29 -8.55 -10.39 6.05
C TRP A 29 -9.38 -9.46 5.18
N ILE A 30 -8.79 -8.89 4.13
CA ILE A 30 -9.51 -8.05 3.18
C ILE A 30 -10.64 -8.84 2.52
N ASN A 31 -10.36 -10.07 2.09
CA ASN A 31 -11.35 -10.92 1.43
C ASN A 31 -12.41 -11.43 2.41
N LEU A 32 -12.04 -11.76 3.64
CA LEU A 32 -12.99 -12.08 4.71
C LEU A 32 -13.90 -10.89 5.03
N LEU A 33 -13.34 -9.68 5.12
CA LEU A 33 -14.09 -8.45 5.39
C LEU A 33 -15.03 -8.12 4.23
N VAL A 34 -14.55 -8.21 2.98
CA VAL A 34 -15.41 -8.01 1.80
C VAL A 34 -16.50 -9.09 1.72
N ALA A 35 -16.17 -10.35 1.98
CA ALA A 35 -17.14 -11.45 2.00
C ALA A 35 -18.20 -11.25 3.09
N SER A 36 -17.83 -10.68 4.24
CA SER A 36 -18.79 -10.38 5.33
C SER A 36 -19.81 -9.29 4.97
N LEU A 37 -19.48 -8.42 4.01
CA LEU A 37 -20.36 -7.35 3.52
C LEU A 37 -21.26 -7.81 2.37
N LEU A 38 -20.99 -8.98 1.80
CA LEU A 38 -21.68 -9.50 0.63
C LEU A 38 -22.52 -10.73 0.98
N PRO A 39 -23.53 -11.07 0.16
CA PRO A 39 -24.23 -12.33 0.29
C PRO A 39 -23.27 -13.52 0.17
N VAL A 40 -23.55 -14.60 0.90
CA VAL A 40 -22.74 -15.83 0.87
C VAL A 40 -22.55 -16.33 -0.56
N GLY A 41 -21.30 -16.57 -0.96
CA GLY A 41 -20.95 -17.05 -2.30
C GLY A 41 -20.89 -15.97 -3.40
N ALA A 42 -21.35 -14.74 -3.14
CA ALA A 42 -21.32 -13.67 -4.14
C ALA A 42 -19.89 -13.28 -4.54
N LEU A 43 -18.96 -13.25 -3.58
CA LEU A 43 -17.55 -12.94 -3.86
C LEU A 43 -16.89 -14.00 -4.74
N HIS A 44 -17.14 -15.28 -4.43
CA HIS A 44 -16.62 -16.40 -5.20
C HIS A 44 -17.12 -16.36 -6.65
N HIS A 45 -18.44 -16.18 -6.83
CA HIS A 45 -19.03 -16.09 -8.17
C HIS A 45 -18.53 -14.88 -8.97
N ALA A 46 -18.36 -13.73 -8.31
CA ALA A 46 -17.79 -12.54 -8.95
C ALA A 46 -16.35 -12.78 -9.44
N ARG A 47 -15.53 -13.54 -8.68
CA ARG A 47 -14.17 -13.91 -9.08
C ARG A 47 -14.14 -14.87 -10.26
N GLU A 48 -15.01 -15.88 -10.26
CA GLU A 48 -15.13 -16.80 -11.40
C GLU A 48 -15.43 -16.02 -12.68
N ILE A 49 -16.40 -15.11 -12.65
CA ILE A 49 -16.70 -14.24 -13.79
C ILE A 49 -15.48 -13.38 -14.14
N LEU A 50 -14.84 -12.75 -13.16
CA LEU A 50 -13.68 -11.89 -13.38
C LEU A 50 -12.54 -12.64 -14.10
N HIS A 51 -12.24 -13.87 -13.68
CA HIS A 51 -11.17 -14.70 -14.24
C HIS A 51 -11.48 -15.18 -15.66
N THR A 52 -12.76 -15.25 -16.05
CA THR A 52 -13.14 -15.54 -17.45
C THR A 52 -12.97 -14.34 -18.38
N ILE A 53 -13.02 -13.10 -17.85
CA ILE A 53 -12.94 -11.88 -18.66
C ILE A 53 -11.50 -11.35 -18.70
N ILE A 54 -10.79 -11.39 -17.57
CA ILE A 54 -9.48 -10.77 -17.39
C ILE A 54 -8.53 -11.78 -16.77
N PHE A 55 -7.55 -12.20 -17.57
CA PHE A 55 -6.41 -12.98 -17.09
C PHE A 55 -5.35 -12.05 -16.51
N VAL A 56 -4.97 -12.27 -15.24
CA VAL A 56 -3.85 -11.60 -14.58
C VAL A 56 -2.85 -12.66 -14.17
N PRO A 57 -1.57 -12.58 -14.60
CA PRO A 57 -0.54 -13.50 -14.15
C PRO A 57 -0.38 -13.48 -12.63
N ASP A 58 -0.13 -14.64 -12.03
CA ASP A 58 0.02 -14.77 -10.57
C ASP A 58 1.12 -13.84 -10.04
N GLU A 59 2.26 -13.73 -10.72
CA GLU A 59 3.35 -12.86 -10.28
C GLU A 59 2.91 -11.40 -10.17
N LEU A 60 2.01 -10.95 -11.04
CA LEU A 60 1.48 -9.59 -11.03
C LEU A 60 0.48 -9.41 -9.89
N ALA A 61 -0.42 -10.37 -9.71
CA ALA A 61 -1.40 -10.37 -8.63
C ALA A 61 -0.76 -10.43 -7.23
N TRP A 62 0.40 -11.10 -7.10
CA TRP A 62 1.13 -11.17 -5.84
C TRP A 62 1.97 -9.90 -5.59
N ARG A 63 2.69 -9.36 -6.57
CA ARG A 63 3.69 -8.29 -6.33
C ARG A 63 3.13 -6.87 -6.46
N VAL A 64 2.27 -6.62 -7.45
CA VAL A 64 1.82 -5.27 -7.79
C VAL A 64 1.03 -4.56 -6.70
N PRO A 65 0.12 -5.22 -5.96
CA PRO A 65 -0.59 -4.55 -4.86
C PRO A 65 0.38 -3.96 -3.81
N GLY A 66 1.45 -4.70 -3.50
CA GLY A 66 2.58 -4.26 -2.67
C GLY A 66 3.19 -2.94 -3.17
N GLY A 67 3.55 -2.91 -4.45
CA GLY A 67 4.10 -1.71 -5.08
C GLY A 67 3.11 -0.53 -5.09
N LEU A 68 1.84 -0.77 -5.39
CA LEU A 68 0.83 0.29 -5.51
C LEU A 68 0.56 0.97 -4.17
N TRP A 69 0.46 0.22 -3.08
CA TRP A 69 0.25 0.86 -1.77
C TRP A 69 1.47 1.69 -1.37
N VAL A 70 2.70 1.20 -1.60
CA VAL A 70 3.92 1.96 -1.29
C VAL A 70 3.97 3.22 -2.13
N PHE A 71 3.62 3.14 -3.40
CA PHE A 71 3.52 4.29 -4.28
C PHE A 71 2.54 5.34 -3.72
N ALA A 72 1.30 4.93 -3.38
CA ALA A 72 0.28 5.83 -2.85
C ALA A 72 0.70 6.46 -1.51
N ALA A 73 1.23 5.66 -0.58
CA ALA A 73 1.68 6.13 0.72
C ALA A 73 2.88 7.08 0.59
N THR A 74 3.85 6.75 -0.26
CA THR A 74 5.02 7.59 -0.54
C THR A 74 4.59 8.92 -1.17
N LEU A 75 3.67 8.88 -2.14
CA LEU A 75 3.16 10.08 -2.81
C LEU A 75 2.48 11.05 -1.82
N LEU A 76 1.70 10.52 -0.87
CA LEU A 76 1.04 11.31 0.16
C LEU A 76 2.03 11.84 1.22
N ALA A 77 3.07 11.06 1.54
CA ALA A 77 4.04 11.36 2.59
C ALA A 77 5.28 12.16 2.11
N ARG A 78 5.48 12.33 0.78
CA ARG A 78 6.71 12.91 0.21
C ARG A 78 6.99 14.35 0.58
N ASP A 79 6.00 15.09 1.04
CA ASP A 79 6.19 16.48 1.43
C ASP A 79 6.05 16.65 2.95
N LEU A 80 5.96 15.54 3.70
CA LEU A 80 5.85 15.54 5.14
C LEU A 80 7.20 15.25 5.79
N ARG A 81 7.56 16.07 6.78
CA ARG A 81 8.81 15.98 7.53
C ARG A 81 8.52 16.00 9.02
N VAL A 82 9.32 15.25 9.77
CA VAL A 82 9.31 15.28 11.24
C VAL A 82 10.69 15.72 11.70
N SER A 83 10.76 16.86 12.36
CA SER A 83 11.97 17.38 12.99
C SER A 83 11.98 16.99 14.47
N TRP A 84 13.07 16.36 14.92
CA TRP A 84 13.37 16.12 16.34
C TRP A 84 14.77 16.65 16.63
N GLY A 85 14.84 17.80 17.32
CA GLY A 85 16.11 18.46 17.61
C GLY A 85 16.83 18.90 16.32
N ARG A 86 17.98 18.28 16.02
CA ARG A 86 18.77 18.56 14.80
C ARG A 86 18.49 17.58 13.66
N THR A 87 17.68 16.55 13.90
CA THR A 87 17.41 15.49 12.91
C THR A 87 16.06 15.76 12.25
N THR A 88 16.03 15.72 10.92
CA THR A 88 14.81 15.81 10.12
C THR A 88 14.58 14.50 9.39
N LEU A 89 13.51 13.78 9.75
CA LEU A 89 13.09 12.56 9.09
C LEU A 89 12.07 12.88 8.00
N HIS A 90 12.27 12.28 6.83
CA HIS A 90 11.35 12.40 5.71
C HIS A 90 10.32 11.26 5.75
N LEU A 91 9.04 11.58 5.91
CA LEU A 91 8.00 10.57 6.13
C LEU A 91 7.76 9.67 4.91
N ALA A 92 8.11 10.09 3.70
CA ALA A 92 8.07 9.21 2.52
C ALA A 92 9.03 8.02 2.57
N LEU A 93 9.99 7.98 3.50
CA LEU A 93 10.82 6.79 3.70
C LEU A 93 10.13 5.74 4.58
N LEU A 94 9.08 6.12 5.32
CA LEU A 94 8.38 5.21 6.23
C LEU A 94 7.65 4.06 5.50
N PRO A 95 6.93 4.27 4.38
CA PRO A 95 6.32 3.18 3.61
C PRO A 95 7.36 2.17 3.12
N VAL A 96 8.50 2.69 2.65
CA VAL A 96 9.61 1.86 2.16
C VAL A 96 10.22 1.05 3.30
N ALA A 97 10.52 1.70 4.42
CA ALA A 97 11.10 1.05 5.59
C ALA A 97 10.18 -0.05 6.15
N MET A 98 8.86 0.19 6.16
CA MET A 98 7.88 -0.81 6.59
C MET A 98 7.82 -1.99 5.62
N ALA A 99 7.68 -1.74 4.31
CA ALA A 99 7.61 -2.80 3.31
C ALA A 99 8.87 -3.66 3.30
N VAL A 100 10.05 -3.04 3.29
CA VAL A 100 11.34 -3.75 3.36
C VAL A 100 11.50 -4.46 4.70
N GLY A 101 11.06 -3.85 5.81
CA GLY A 101 11.10 -4.45 7.13
C GLY A 101 10.28 -5.74 7.22
N ILE A 102 9.08 -5.77 6.62
CA ILE A 102 8.24 -6.97 6.53
C ILE A 102 8.96 -8.07 5.76
N GLU A 103 9.52 -7.76 4.59
CA GLU A 103 10.29 -8.73 3.78
C GLU A 103 11.52 -9.28 4.53
N VAL A 104 12.23 -8.43 5.28
CA VAL A 104 13.35 -8.86 6.11
C VAL A 104 12.87 -9.78 7.24
N CYS A 105 11.75 -9.46 7.89
CA CYS A 105 11.15 -10.35 8.89
C CYS A 105 10.77 -11.70 8.31
N GLN A 106 10.23 -11.75 7.08
CA GLN A 106 9.93 -12.99 6.37
C GLN A 106 11.20 -13.79 6.06
N ALA A 107 12.29 -13.12 5.67
CA ALA A 107 13.59 -13.75 5.42
C ALA A 107 14.18 -14.43 6.67
N PHE A 108 13.90 -13.90 7.86
CA PHE A 108 14.30 -14.49 9.13
C PHE A 108 13.24 -15.42 9.75
N HIS A 109 12.15 -15.70 9.03
CA HIS A 109 11.02 -16.49 9.51
C HIS A 109 10.37 -15.94 10.79
N PHE A 110 10.43 -14.63 11.02
CA PHE A 110 9.70 -13.97 12.11
C PHE A 110 8.22 -13.76 11.76
N THR A 111 7.89 -13.76 10.47
CA THR A 111 6.52 -13.63 9.95
C THR A 111 6.22 -14.76 8.97
N ASP A 112 4.95 -15.15 8.89
CA ASP A 112 4.47 -16.19 7.99
C ASP A 112 4.37 -15.66 6.54
N GLY A 113 5.51 -15.58 5.88
CA GLY A 113 5.63 -15.17 4.48
C GLY A 113 6.86 -15.77 3.81
N ALA A 114 6.86 -15.80 2.48
CA ALA A 114 8.01 -16.22 1.70
C ALA A 114 8.75 -14.98 1.23
N TYR A 115 9.99 -14.83 1.68
CA TYR A 115 10.87 -13.76 1.20
C TYR A 115 10.98 -13.80 -0.33
N ASP A 116 10.57 -12.72 -1.01
CA ASP A 116 10.76 -12.54 -2.44
C ASP A 116 11.57 -11.25 -2.69
N PRO A 117 12.83 -11.34 -3.17
CA PRO A 117 13.62 -10.17 -3.55
C PRO A 117 12.92 -9.24 -4.55
N TRP A 118 11.99 -9.77 -5.37
CA TRP A 118 11.21 -8.98 -6.30
C TRP A 118 10.18 -8.07 -5.62
N ASP A 119 9.73 -8.40 -4.42
CA ASP A 119 8.84 -7.54 -3.64
C ASP A 119 9.60 -6.30 -3.16
N ILE A 120 10.83 -6.47 -2.67
CA ILE A 120 11.73 -5.35 -2.35
C ILE A 120 11.97 -4.48 -3.59
N PHE A 121 12.30 -5.09 -4.74
CA PHE A 121 12.51 -4.34 -5.97
C PHE A 121 11.28 -3.51 -6.36
N THR A 122 10.09 -4.12 -6.30
CA THR A 122 8.82 -3.48 -6.65
C THR A 122 8.50 -2.30 -5.73
N VAL A 123 8.72 -2.47 -4.42
CA VAL A 123 8.59 -1.43 -3.40
C VAL A 123 9.52 -0.25 -3.68
N LEU A 124 10.81 -0.52 -3.94
CA LEU A 124 11.80 0.52 -4.20
C LEU A 124 11.50 1.28 -5.49
N MET A 125 11.11 0.59 -6.55
CA MET A 125 10.71 1.21 -7.82
C MET A 125 9.46 2.08 -7.66
N SER A 126 8.44 1.58 -6.97
CA SER A 126 7.23 2.36 -6.66
C SER A 126 7.53 3.62 -5.85
N ALA A 127 8.36 3.51 -4.82
CA ALA A 127 8.73 4.66 -4.01
C ALA A 127 9.55 5.68 -4.80
N ALA A 128 10.53 5.22 -5.59
CA ALA A 128 11.32 6.07 -6.46
C ALA A 128 10.43 6.81 -7.47
N LEU A 129 9.45 6.12 -8.08
CA LEU A 129 8.49 6.74 -8.99
C LEU A 129 7.67 7.81 -8.27
N ALA A 130 7.14 7.52 -7.09
CA ALA A 130 6.33 8.47 -6.30
C ALA A 130 7.12 9.73 -5.88
N MET A 131 8.40 9.58 -5.54
CA MET A 131 9.28 10.69 -5.17
C MET A 131 9.66 11.57 -6.35
N ASN A 132 9.87 10.98 -7.53
CA ASN A 132 10.31 11.71 -8.73
C ASN A 132 9.16 12.24 -9.59
N LEU A 133 7.90 11.94 -9.26
CA LEU A 133 6.74 12.35 -10.06
C LEU A 133 6.53 13.88 -10.00
N PRO A 134 6.77 14.62 -11.10
CA PRO A 134 6.66 16.08 -11.11
C PRO A 134 5.18 16.50 -11.08
N GLY A 135 4.88 17.67 -10.51
CA GLY A 135 3.52 18.23 -10.52
C GLY A 135 2.54 17.62 -9.51
N PHE A 136 2.90 16.53 -8.83
CA PHE A 136 2.07 15.90 -7.77
C PHE A 136 2.51 16.31 -6.34
N GLY A 137 3.23 17.43 -6.23
CA GLY A 137 3.87 17.88 -4.99
C GLY A 137 2.99 18.81 -4.19
N TRP A 138 3.30 18.87 -2.91
CA TRP A 138 2.75 19.83 -1.96
C TRP A 138 3.91 20.68 -1.42
N PRO A 139 3.63 21.89 -0.91
CA PRO A 139 4.63 22.60 -0.14
C PRO A 139 5.09 21.71 1.04
N PRO A 140 6.40 21.63 1.32
CA PRO A 140 6.93 20.87 2.46
C PRO A 140 6.26 21.29 3.77
N GLN A 141 5.92 20.32 4.62
CA GLN A 141 5.21 20.54 5.89
C GLN A 141 5.89 19.78 7.03
N GLU A 142 6.03 20.45 8.17
CA GLU A 142 6.51 19.84 9.42
C GLU A 142 5.34 19.33 10.26
N LEU A 143 5.36 18.04 10.62
CA LEU A 143 4.32 17.40 11.41
C LEU A 143 4.32 17.86 12.88
N ALA A 144 5.47 18.31 13.40
CA ALA A 144 5.66 18.69 14.79
C ALA A 144 4.90 19.98 15.19
N VAL A 145 4.60 20.84 14.21
CA VAL A 145 4.08 22.18 14.49
C VAL A 145 2.57 22.16 14.73
N ARG A 146 1.81 21.25 14.11
CA ARG A 146 0.35 21.04 14.33
C ARG A 146 -0.05 19.61 13.93
N TRP A 147 -1.14 19.08 14.45
CA TRP A 147 -1.75 17.86 13.90
C TRP A 147 -2.48 18.19 12.59
N HIS A 148 -2.20 17.47 11.51
CA HIS A 148 -2.79 17.73 10.19
C HIS A 148 -3.60 16.53 9.72
N TRP A 149 -4.75 16.75 9.09
CA TRP A 149 -5.56 15.67 8.51
C TRP A 149 -4.77 14.82 7.50
N ARG A 150 -3.77 15.40 6.81
CA ARG A 150 -2.85 14.67 5.92
C ARG A 150 -2.01 13.64 6.67
N GLY A 151 -1.55 14.01 7.87
CA GLY A 151 -0.89 13.09 8.80
C GLY A 151 -1.84 11.98 9.23
N SER A 152 -3.09 12.31 9.56
CA SER A 152 -4.12 11.30 9.86
C SER A 152 -4.39 10.34 8.70
N VAL A 153 -4.50 10.84 7.46
CA VAL A 153 -4.74 10.00 6.27
C VAL A 153 -3.52 9.12 5.98
N CYS A 154 -2.31 9.66 6.13
CA CYS A 154 -1.08 8.89 6.00
C CYS A 154 -1.02 7.77 7.05
N LEU A 155 -1.25 8.11 8.34
CA LEU A 155 -1.32 7.16 9.45
C LEU A 155 -2.45 6.13 9.28
N ALA A 156 -3.61 6.54 8.79
CA ALA A 156 -4.72 5.64 8.50
C ALA A 156 -4.36 4.67 7.38
N ASN A 157 -3.65 5.12 6.34
CA ASN A 157 -3.15 4.25 5.28
C ASN A 157 -2.15 3.21 5.81
N PHE A 158 -1.29 3.62 6.76
CA PHE A 158 -0.41 2.69 7.48
C PHE A 158 -1.17 1.73 8.40
N ALA A 159 -2.20 2.19 9.10
CA ALA A 159 -3.01 1.35 9.97
C ALA A 159 -3.82 0.32 9.17
N ILE A 160 -4.38 0.71 8.02
CA ILE A 160 -5.04 -0.20 7.07
C ILE A 160 -4.06 -1.27 6.61
N LEU A 161 -2.78 -0.94 6.39
CA LEU A 161 -1.76 -1.93 6.02
C LEU A 161 -1.49 -2.94 7.14
N ILE A 162 -1.28 -2.46 8.37
CA ILE A 162 -1.06 -3.34 9.53
C ILE A 162 -2.28 -4.24 9.78
N LEU A 163 -3.49 -3.74 9.53
CA LEU A 163 -4.72 -4.52 9.64
C LEU A 163 -4.97 -5.44 8.43
N ALA A 164 -4.44 -5.10 7.26
CA ALA A 164 -4.53 -5.91 6.05
C ALA A 164 -3.51 -7.05 6.04
N ASP A 165 -2.40 -6.89 6.77
CA ASP A 165 -1.38 -7.93 6.91
C ASP A 165 -1.72 -8.90 8.05
N VAL A 166 -1.49 -10.18 7.78
CA VAL A 166 -1.57 -11.34 8.70
C VAL A 166 -2.94 -12.00 8.94
N HIS A 167 -3.37 -12.85 8.01
CA HIS A 167 -3.53 -14.30 8.28
C HIS A 167 -3.51 -15.04 6.92
N ARG A 168 -2.59 -15.99 6.77
CA ARG A 168 -2.89 -17.25 6.07
C ARG A 168 -3.25 -18.23 7.17
#